data_AF-A0A6J8C0G5-F1
#
_entry.id   AF-A0A6J8C0G5-F1
#
_cell.length_a   1.000
_cell.length_b   1.000
_cell.length_c   1.000
_cell.angle_alpha   90.00
_cell.angle_beta   90.00
_cell.angle_gamma   90.00
#
_symmetry.space_group_name_H-M   'P 1'
#
loop_
_entity.id
_entity.type
_entity.pdbx_description
1 polymer ?
#
loop_
_entity_poly.entity_id
_entity_poly.type
_entity_poly.pdbx_seq_one_letter_code
_entity_poly.pdbx_strand_id
1 'polypeptide(L)'
;MRNKIVKYNLLQKKLEKEIALDNAGVHNKYPYQSGKFSDTDFAVDEKGLWVIYATTYSNGIIVIVKLNDDTLEILETWVTNIPKTKVGNAFMICGIMYATDSYENIPTFIKYSFNTNNGGSKVLKDNQIIFPNTIDDKFAKNYMLDYNPIQKKLYAWNHGLVEVYSVSSKLYYPFQVGANRVKRRNSRTKRKRN
;
A
#
# COMPACT_ATOMS: atom_id res chain seq x y z
N MET A 1 -8.50 1.11 -25.60
CA MET A 1 -7.35 1.90 -25.10
C MET A 1 -6.50 1.02 -24.21
N ARG A 2 -5.16 1.11 -24.28
CA ARG A 2 -4.25 0.42 -23.35
C ARG A 2 -3.84 1.41 -22.25
N ASN A 3 -3.77 0.96 -21.00
CA ASN A 3 -3.21 1.77 -19.92
C ASN A 3 -1.70 1.91 -20.17
N LYS A 4 -1.15 3.11 -19.98
CA LYS A 4 0.27 3.38 -20.20
C LYS A 4 0.84 4.19 -19.06
N ILE A 5 2.08 3.87 -18.70
CA ILE A 5 2.91 4.64 -17.79
C ILE A 5 3.98 5.38 -18.58
N VAL A 6 4.31 6.59 -18.13
CA VAL A 6 5.23 7.48 -18.83
C VAL A 6 6.30 7.97 -17.86
N LYS A 7 7.57 7.89 -18.28
CA LYS A 7 8.68 8.59 -17.63
C LYS A 7 8.89 9.91 -18.35
N TYR A 8 8.71 11.00 -17.61
CA TYR A 8 8.91 12.34 -18.12
C TYR A 8 10.01 13.05 -17.32
N ASN A 9 11.05 13.50 -18.01
CA ASN A 9 12.13 14.27 -17.42
C ASN A 9 11.69 15.73 -17.27
N LEU A 10 11.51 16.18 -16.03
CA LEU A 10 11.03 17.53 -15.74
C LEU A 10 12.06 18.62 -16.10
N LEU A 11 13.36 18.34 -15.93
CA LEU A 11 14.43 19.31 -16.23
C LEU A 11 14.61 19.50 -17.73
N GLN A 12 14.60 18.39 -18.48
CA GLN A 12 14.72 18.41 -19.94
C GLN A 12 13.38 18.66 -20.65
N LYS A 13 12.26 18.66 -19.91
CA LYS A 13 10.90 18.74 -20.43
C LYS A 13 10.61 17.73 -21.53
N LYS A 14 11.06 16.49 -21.33
CA LYS A 14 11.11 15.46 -22.37
C LYS A 14 10.47 14.15 -21.90
N LEU A 15 9.65 13.55 -22.75
CA LEU A 15 9.21 12.17 -22.59
C LEU A 15 10.40 11.25 -22.87
N GLU A 16 10.81 10.46 -21.87
CA GLU A 16 11.94 9.54 -21.98
C GLU A 16 11.50 8.13 -22.33
N LYS A 17 10.42 7.65 -21.71
CA LYS A 17 9.90 6.29 -21.88
C LYS A 17 8.38 6.28 -21.75
N GLU A 18 7.76 5.33 -22.45
CA GLU A 18 6.35 5.01 -22.36
C GLU A 18 6.21 3.49 -22.45
N ILE A 19 5.52 2.89 -21.48
CA ILE A 19 5.28 1.44 -21.43
C ILE A 19 3.81 1.17 -21.17
N ALA A 20 3.25 0.16 -21.83
CA ALA A 20 1.89 -0.30 -21.58
C ALA A 20 1.84 -1.19 -20.34
N LEU A 21 0.85 -0.96 -19.47
CA LEU A 21 0.48 -1.91 -18.43
C LEU A 21 -0.54 -2.88 -19.00
N ASP A 22 -0.07 -4.05 -19.40
CA ASP A 22 -0.91 -5.03 -20.05
C ASP A 22 -2.10 -5.43 -19.17
N ASN A 23 -3.30 -5.34 -19.75
CA ASN A 23 -4.58 -5.73 -19.15
C ASN A 23 -4.98 -4.95 -17.89
N ALA A 24 -4.24 -3.90 -17.54
CA ALA A 24 -4.61 -2.99 -16.47
C ALA A 24 -5.98 -2.35 -16.73
N GLY A 25 -6.76 -2.17 -15.66
CA GLY A 25 -7.97 -1.37 -15.70
C GLY A 25 -7.67 0.05 -16.17
N VAL A 26 -8.63 0.63 -16.91
CA VAL A 26 -8.57 2.02 -17.35
C VAL A 26 -9.96 2.62 -17.20
N HIS A 27 -10.03 3.95 -17.02
CA HIS A 27 -11.29 4.69 -16.98
C HIS A 27 -12.27 4.16 -15.90
N ASN A 28 -11.84 4.07 -14.64
CA ASN A 28 -12.65 3.60 -13.51
C ASN A 28 -13.10 2.14 -13.60
N LYS A 29 -12.31 1.27 -14.23
CA LYS A 29 -12.59 -0.17 -14.24
C LYS A 29 -12.32 -0.82 -12.88
N TYR A 30 -11.20 -0.47 -12.24
CA TYR A 30 -10.78 -0.98 -10.93
C TYR A 30 -10.24 0.14 -10.02
N PRO A 31 -11.04 1.18 -9.72
CA PRO A 31 -10.61 2.24 -8.82
C PRO A 31 -10.52 1.73 -7.37
N TYR A 32 -9.89 2.51 -6.49
CA TYR A 32 -10.13 2.39 -5.06
C TYR A 32 -11.58 2.77 -4.71
N GLN A 33 -11.96 2.67 -3.43
CA GLN A 33 -13.31 3.01 -2.96
C GLN A 33 -13.82 4.40 -3.39
N SER A 34 -12.92 5.36 -3.62
CA SER A 34 -13.29 6.71 -4.07
C SER A 34 -14.01 6.73 -5.42
N GLY A 35 -13.75 5.74 -6.29
CA GLY A 35 -14.30 5.70 -7.64
C GLY A 35 -13.82 6.83 -8.55
N LYS A 36 -12.68 7.48 -8.24
CA LYS A 36 -12.16 8.68 -8.93
C LYS A 36 -10.85 8.41 -9.66
N PHE A 37 -10.93 7.71 -10.79
CA PHE A 37 -9.85 7.46 -11.75
C PHE A 37 -8.53 7.00 -11.13
N SER A 38 -8.63 6.18 -10.09
CA SER A 38 -7.50 5.68 -9.32
C SER A 38 -7.11 4.25 -9.71
N ASP A 39 -7.41 3.80 -10.93
CA ASP A 39 -7.13 2.44 -11.40
C ASP A 39 -5.66 2.01 -11.25
N THR A 40 -4.75 2.97 -11.43
CA THR A 40 -3.30 2.81 -11.37
C THR A 40 -2.74 3.83 -10.41
N ASP A 41 -1.89 3.35 -9.51
CA ASP A 41 -1.31 4.14 -8.44
C ASP A 41 0.20 3.89 -8.38
N PHE A 42 0.99 4.95 -8.37
CA PHE A 42 2.45 4.83 -8.26
C PHE A 42 2.83 4.86 -6.78
N ALA A 43 3.86 4.12 -6.40
CA ALA A 43 4.41 4.21 -5.06
C ALA A 43 5.94 4.17 -5.10
N VAL A 44 6.56 4.82 -4.14
CA VAL A 44 8.01 4.79 -3.92
C VAL A 44 8.27 4.42 -2.47
N ASP A 45 9.24 3.55 -2.25
CA ASP A 45 9.73 3.21 -0.93
C ASP A 45 11.25 3.03 -0.91
N GLU A 46 11.80 2.50 0.17
CA GLU A 46 13.23 2.25 0.32
C GLU A 46 13.82 1.27 -0.72
N LYS A 47 12.97 0.54 -1.45
CA LYS A 47 13.37 -0.40 -2.50
C LYS A 47 13.19 0.16 -3.91
N GLY A 48 12.63 1.36 -4.08
CA GLY A 48 12.51 2.03 -5.37
C GLY A 48 11.06 2.19 -5.84
N LEU A 49 10.85 2.08 -7.16
CA LEU A 49 9.57 2.39 -7.82
C LEU A 49 8.64 1.18 -7.94
N TRP A 50 7.35 1.43 -7.69
CA TRP A 50 6.28 0.44 -7.74
C TRP A 50 5.06 1.00 -8.47
N VAL A 51 4.23 0.09 -9.00
CA VAL A 51 2.87 0.41 -9.45
C VAL A 51 1.89 -0.56 -8.84
N ILE A 52 0.80 -0.02 -8.31
CA ILE A 52 -0.32 -0.76 -7.71
C ILE A 52 -1.54 -0.55 -8.61
N TYR A 53 -2.08 -1.64 -9.14
CA TYR A 53 -3.22 -1.59 -10.05
C TYR A 53 -4.03 -2.89 -9.96
N ALA A 54 -4.98 -3.10 -10.87
CA ALA A 54 -5.63 -4.39 -11.04
C ALA A 54 -5.87 -4.66 -12.53
N THR A 55 -6.03 -5.93 -12.88
CA THR A 55 -6.20 -6.37 -14.26
C THR A 55 -7.50 -7.14 -14.46
N THR A 56 -7.86 -7.33 -15.71
CA THR A 56 -8.97 -8.24 -16.07
C THR A 56 -8.66 -9.67 -15.64
N TYR A 57 -7.39 -10.10 -15.75
CA TYR A 57 -6.95 -11.45 -15.34
C TYR A 57 -6.94 -11.64 -13.82
N SER A 58 -6.60 -10.60 -13.05
CA SER A 58 -6.69 -10.65 -11.59
C SER A 58 -8.12 -10.48 -11.07
N ASN A 59 -9.10 -10.30 -11.97
CA ASN A 59 -10.50 -10.05 -11.63
C ASN A 59 -10.67 -8.92 -10.59
N GLY A 60 -9.92 -7.82 -10.75
CA GLY A 60 -9.97 -6.67 -9.85
C GLY A 60 -9.20 -6.83 -8.54
N ILE A 61 -8.53 -7.96 -8.32
CA ILE A 61 -7.58 -8.14 -7.21
C ILE A 61 -6.34 -7.29 -7.46
N ILE A 62 -5.82 -6.65 -6.40
CA ILE A 62 -4.64 -5.80 -6.48
C ILE A 62 -3.43 -6.60 -7.00
N VAL A 63 -2.80 -6.05 -8.03
CA VAL A 63 -1.51 -6.43 -8.59
C VAL A 63 -0.51 -5.35 -8.21
N ILE A 64 0.64 -5.78 -7.69
CA ILE A 64 1.79 -4.93 -7.39
C ILE A 64 2.88 -5.29 -8.39
N VAL A 65 3.48 -4.31 -9.05
CA VAL A 65 4.67 -4.53 -9.88
C VAL A 65 5.81 -3.67 -9.39
N LYS A 66 7.01 -4.26 -9.41
CA LYS A 66 8.25 -3.53 -9.19
C LYS A 66 8.80 -3.09 -10.54
N LEU A 67 9.13 -1.81 -10.65
CA LEU A 67 9.71 -1.27 -11.87
C LEU A 67 11.20 -0.98 -11.68
N ASN A 68 11.95 -1.11 -12.76
CA ASN A 68 13.20 -0.39 -12.94
C ASN A 68 12.86 1.09 -13.20
N ASP A 69 13.34 2.00 -12.37
CA ASP A 69 13.03 3.43 -12.44
C ASP A 69 13.73 4.14 -13.62
N ASP A 70 14.73 3.51 -14.22
CA ASP A 70 15.38 3.98 -15.44
C ASP A 70 14.68 3.53 -16.72
N THR A 71 14.43 2.22 -16.84
CA THR A 71 13.90 1.62 -18.08
C THR A 71 12.38 1.50 -18.10
N LEU A 72 11.72 1.62 -16.94
CA LEU A 72 10.32 1.25 -16.67
C LEU A 72 9.99 -0.24 -16.86
N GLU A 73 11.00 -1.10 -17.06
CA GLU A 73 10.77 -2.54 -17.19
C GLU A 73 10.20 -3.11 -15.89
N ILE A 74 9.22 -4.02 -16.05
CA ILE A 74 8.66 -4.78 -14.94
C ILE A 74 9.71 -5.80 -14.49
N LEU A 75 10.26 -5.60 -13.30
CA LEU A 75 11.23 -6.49 -12.69
C LEU A 75 10.53 -7.71 -12.07
N GLU A 76 9.45 -7.46 -11.33
CA GLU A 76 8.72 -8.49 -10.59
C GLU A 76 7.24 -8.10 -10.47
N THR A 77 6.37 -9.10 -10.31
CA THR A 77 4.91 -8.94 -10.20
C THR A 77 4.35 -9.82 -9.10
N TRP A 78 3.44 -9.28 -8.30
CA TRP A 78 2.70 -9.99 -7.27
C TRP A 78 1.21 -9.75 -7.42
N VAL A 79 0.41 -10.82 -7.34
CA VAL A 79 -1.04 -10.73 -7.20
C VAL A 79 -1.38 -10.96 -5.73
N THR A 80 -2.06 -10.01 -5.12
CA THR A 80 -2.50 -10.10 -3.73
C THR A 80 -3.75 -10.97 -3.61
N ASN A 81 -4.49 -10.87 -2.50
CA ASN A 81 -5.81 -11.49 -2.34
C ASN A 81 -6.90 -10.49 -1.94
N ILE A 82 -6.65 -9.18 -2.15
CA ILE A 82 -7.60 -8.13 -1.80
C ILE A 82 -8.09 -7.39 -3.06
N PRO A 83 -9.42 -7.28 -3.27
CA PRO A 83 -9.95 -6.47 -4.36
C PRO A 83 -9.64 -5.00 -4.17
N LYS A 84 -9.20 -4.32 -5.24
CA LYS A 84 -8.80 -2.91 -5.19
C LYS A 84 -9.95 -1.98 -4.78
N THR A 85 -11.18 -2.31 -5.18
CA THR A 85 -12.40 -1.58 -4.82
C THR A 85 -12.81 -1.71 -3.35
N LYS A 86 -12.14 -2.57 -2.56
CA LYS A 86 -12.47 -2.83 -1.15
C LYS A 86 -11.55 -2.12 -0.15
N VAL A 87 -10.63 -1.30 -0.63
CA VAL A 87 -9.69 -0.51 0.20
C VAL A 87 -9.76 0.98 -0.16
N GLY A 88 -9.47 1.82 0.81
CA GLY A 88 -9.54 3.28 0.66
C GLY A 88 -8.43 3.83 -0.22
N ASN A 89 -7.19 3.44 0.09
CA ASN A 89 -5.98 3.80 -0.64
C ASN A 89 -4.87 2.75 -0.35
N ALA A 90 -3.71 2.83 -0.99
CA ALA A 90 -2.57 1.97 -0.68
C ALA A 90 -1.23 2.69 -0.81
N PHE A 91 -0.20 2.21 -0.09
CA PHE A 91 1.17 2.73 -0.16
C PHE A 91 2.19 1.61 0.11
N MET A 92 3.46 1.86 -0.19
CA MET A 92 4.57 0.92 0.03
C MET A 92 5.53 1.43 1.10
N ILE A 93 6.00 0.53 1.98
CA ILE A 93 7.15 0.78 2.89
C ILE A 93 7.99 -0.50 2.95
N CYS A 94 9.29 -0.41 2.68
CA CYS A 94 10.25 -1.52 2.77
C CYS A 94 9.84 -2.82 2.03
N GLY A 95 9.16 -2.71 0.90
CA GLY A 95 8.62 -3.84 0.12
C GLY A 95 7.35 -4.43 0.70
N ILE A 96 6.63 -3.70 1.55
CA ILE A 96 5.34 -4.11 2.09
C ILE A 96 4.29 -3.11 1.62
N MET A 97 3.27 -3.60 0.91
CA MET A 97 2.08 -2.83 0.59
C MET A 97 1.18 -2.77 1.81
N TYR A 98 0.68 -1.59 2.13
CA TYR A 98 -0.36 -1.36 3.12
C TYR A 98 -1.58 -0.76 2.44
N ALA A 99 -2.77 -1.20 2.82
CA ALA A 99 -4.01 -0.64 2.31
C ALA A 99 -4.91 -0.16 3.46
N THR A 100 -5.45 1.04 3.33
CA THR A 100 -6.40 1.61 4.31
C THR A 100 -7.78 0.99 4.14
N ASP A 101 -8.55 0.94 5.22
CA ASP A 101 -9.89 0.36 5.18
C ASP A 101 -10.90 1.25 4.47
N SER A 102 -10.84 2.57 4.73
CA SER A 102 -11.73 3.57 4.17
C SER A 102 -10.96 4.77 3.64
N TYR A 103 -11.47 5.38 2.58
CA TYR A 103 -10.98 6.67 2.09
C TYR A 103 -11.65 7.87 2.78
N GLU A 104 -12.71 7.65 3.57
CA GLU A 104 -13.56 8.71 4.13
C GLU A 104 -13.83 8.59 5.64
N ASN A 105 -13.52 7.46 6.28
CA ASN A 105 -13.78 7.30 7.72
C ASN A 105 -12.73 8.03 8.56
N ILE A 106 -13.16 8.52 9.73
CA ILE A 106 -12.30 9.16 10.74
C ILE A 106 -12.51 8.51 12.12
N PRO A 107 -11.45 7.95 12.73
CA PRO A 107 -10.24 7.52 12.05
C PRO A 107 -10.57 6.38 11.07
N THR A 108 -9.66 6.10 10.15
CA THR A 108 -9.62 4.80 9.46
C THR A 108 -8.46 3.98 10.01
N PHE A 109 -8.19 2.82 9.42
CA PHE A 109 -7.15 1.91 9.87
C PHE A 109 -6.53 1.20 8.67
N ILE A 110 -5.37 0.59 8.90
CA ILE A 110 -4.78 -0.31 7.92
C ILE A 110 -5.54 -1.62 7.97
N LYS A 111 -6.22 -1.93 6.87
CA LYS A 111 -7.02 -3.15 6.71
C LYS A 111 -6.18 -4.34 6.32
N TYR A 112 -5.16 -4.10 5.50
CA TYR A 112 -4.45 -5.16 4.82
C TYR A 112 -2.98 -4.82 4.62
N SER A 113 -2.15 -5.86 4.64
CA SER A 113 -0.74 -5.78 4.26
C SER A 113 -0.31 -6.96 3.40
N PHE A 114 0.57 -6.72 2.44
CA PHE A 114 1.19 -7.74 1.59
C PHE A 114 2.69 -7.51 1.51
N ASN A 115 3.48 -8.52 1.84
CA ASN A 115 4.93 -8.46 1.88
C ASN A 115 5.53 -9.09 0.61
N THR A 116 6.10 -8.27 -0.27
CA THR A 116 6.67 -8.75 -1.53
C THR A 116 7.94 -9.58 -1.32
N ASN A 117 8.59 -9.45 -0.16
CA ASN A 117 9.83 -10.18 0.15
C ASN A 117 9.62 -11.67 0.37
N ASN A 118 8.41 -12.09 0.75
CA ASN A 118 8.10 -13.49 1.04
C ASN A 118 6.70 -13.93 0.60
N GLY A 119 5.93 -13.06 -0.06
CA GLY A 119 4.57 -13.31 -0.52
C GLY A 119 3.52 -13.39 0.60
N GLY A 120 3.89 -13.15 1.86
CA GLY A 120 3.00 -13.22 3.00
C GLY A 120 2.00 -12.06 3.01
N SER A 121 0.73 -12.36 3.32
CA SER A 121 -0.31 -11.34 3.46
C SER A 121 -1.03 -11.44 4.80
N LYS A 122 -1.64 -10.33 5.22
CA LYS A 122 -2.39 -10.26 6.48
C LYS A 122 -3.53 -9.25 6.36
N VAL A 123 -4.74 -9.73 6.61
CA VAL A 123 -5.88 -8.87 6.96
C VAL A 123 -5.73 -8.52 8.44
N LEU A 124 -5.65 -7.22 8.72
CA LEU A 124 -5.55 -6.68 10.06
C LEU A 124 -6.96 -6.47 10.62
N LYS A 125 -7.12 -6.74 11.90
CA LYS A 125 -8.35 -6.38 12.62
C LYS A 125 -8.41 -4.87 12.82
N ASP A 126 -9.63 -4.37 12.92
CA ASP A 126 -9.91 -2.97 13.21
C ASP A 126 -9.07 -2.50 14.41
N ASN A 127 -8.54 -1.27 14.31
CA ASN A 127 -7.71 -0.60 15.33
C ASN A 127 -6.32 -1.22 15.61
N GLN A 128 -5.87 -2.26 14.90
CA GLN A 128 -4.49 -2.76 15.09
C GLN A 128 -3.43 -1.72 14.71
N ILE A 129 -3.64 -1.04 13.57
CA ILE A 129 -2.84 0.09 13.11
C ILE A 129 -3.83 1.17 12.63
N ILE A 130 -3.92 2.26 13.39
CA ILE A 130 -4.82 3.38 13.10
C ILE A 130 -4.17 4.29 12.06
N PHE A 131 -4.93 4.69 11.04
CA PHE A 131 -4.58 5.80 10.16
C PHE A 131 -5.55 6.95 10.46
N PRO A 132 -5.08 8.04 11.06
CA PRO A 132 -5.96 8.94 11.78
C PRO A 132 -6.90 9.75 10.86
N ASN A 133 -6.53 10.01 9.59
CA ASN A 133 -7.33 10.76 8.62
C ASN A 133 -7.93 12.04 9.25
N THR A 134 -7.10 13.03 9.54
CA THR A 134 -7.36 14.05 10.58
C THR A 134 -8.21 15.26 10.18
N ILE A 135 -8.67 15.34 8.93
CA ILE A 135 -9.54 16.44 8.49
C ILE A 135 -10.91 16.38 9.20
N ASP A 136 -11.71 17.45 9.11
CA ASP A 136 -13.09 17.45 9.61
C ASP A 136 -13.91 16.30 8.95
N ASP A 137 -14.73 15.62 9.74
CA ASP A 137 -15.48 14.41 9.35
C ASP A 137 -16.37 14.61 8.13
N LYS A 138 -16.90 15.82 7.94
CA LYS A 138 -17.73 16.17 6.79
C LYS A 138 -16.95 16.25 5.48
N PHE A 139 -15.63 16.35 5.54
CA PHE A 139 -14.77 16.56 4.38
C PHE A 139 -13.73 15.46 4.16
N ALA A 140 -13.67 14.43 5.02
CA ALA A 140 -12.73 13.33 4.84
C ALA A 140 -12.94 12.59 3.53
N LYS A 141 -11.99 12.82 2.60
CA LYS A 141 -11.86 12.18 1.30
C LYS A 141 -10.37 12.09 0.95
N ASN A 142 -9.72 11.05 1.45
CA ASN A 142 -8.33 10.73 1.14
C ASN A 142 -8.23 10.20 -0.30
N TYR A 143 -8.02 11.12 -1.24
CA TYR A 143 -7.94 10.79 -2.68
C TYR A 143 -6.57 10.26 -3.09
N MET A 144 -5.50 10.68 -2.38
CA MET A 144 -4.13 10.22 -2.61
C MET A 144 -3.44 9.99 -1.26
N LEU A 145 -2.57 8.98 -1.20
CA LEU A 145 -1.78 8.65 -0.02
C LEU A 145 -0.42 8.06 -0.45
N ASP A 146 0.64 8.85 -0.32
CA ASP A 146 1.97 8.50 -0.79
C ASP A 146 3.00 8.50 0.33
N TYR A 147 3.89 7.51 0.32
CA TYR A 147 5.01 7.44 1.25
C TYR A 147 6.24 8.13 0.67
N ASN A 148 6.91 8.93 1.51
CA ASN A 148 8.22 9.48 1.23
C ASN A 148 9.28 8.72 2.03
N PRO A 149 10.13 7.88 1.40
CA PRO A 149 11.15 7.09 2.11
C PRO A 149 12.30 7.94 2.67
N ILE A 150 12.56 9.12 2.13
CA ILE A 150 13.61 10.02 2.61
C ILE A 150 13.20 10.63 3.96
N GLN A 151 11.96 11.12 4.02
CA GLN A 151 11.43 11.79 5.22
C GLN A 151 10.75 10.82 6.19
N LYS A 152 10.46 9.59 5.75
CA LYS A 152 9.71 8.57 6.49
C LYS A 152 8.34 9.07 6.94
N LYS A 153 7.62 9.73 6.02
CA LYS A 153 6.30 10.32 6.25
C LYS A 153 5.33 9.93 5.14
N LEU A 154 4.05 9.89 5.49
CA LEU A 154 2.96 9.76 4.53
C LEU A 154 2.40 11.14 4.19
N TYR A 155 2.16 11.37 2.91
CA TYR A 155 1.56 12.57 2.34
C TYR A 155 0.18 12.19 1.83
N ALA A 156 -0.86 12.87 2.30
CA ALA A 156 -2.22 12.65 1.83
C ALA A 156 -2.77 13.90 1.15
N TRP A 157 -3.53 13.70 0.07
CA TRP A 157 -4.39 14.74 -0.49
C TRP A 157 -5.83 14.49 -0.05
N ASN A 158 -6.34 15.39 0.78
CA ASN A 158 -7.63 15.28 1.43
C ASN A 158 -8.46 16.54 1.19
N HIS A 159 -9.43 16.45 0.27
CA HIS A 159 -10.35 17.54 -0.04
C HIS A 159 -9.71 18.94 -0.18
N GLY A 160 -8.61 19.05 -0.94
CA GLY A 160 -7.91 20.32 -1.16
C GLY A 160 -6.74 20.61 -0.22
N LEU A 161 -6.55 19.79 0.82
CA LEU A 161 -5.48 19.94 1.79
C LEU A 161 -4.42 18.84 1.63
N VAL A 162 -3.16 19.22 1.79
CA VAL A 162 -2.05 18.27 1.97
C VAL A 162 -1.87 18.02 3.46
N GLU A 163 -2.08 16.79 3.89
CA GLU A 163 -1.80 16.35 5.26
C GLU A 163 -0.53 15.50 5.30
N VAL A 164 0.26 15.65 6.35
CA VAL A 164 1.52 14.92 6.52
C VAL A 164 1.50 14.14 7.83
N TYR A 165 1.69 12.82 7.73
CA TYR A 165 1.59 11.91 8.85
C TYR A 165 2.95 11.25 9.15
N SER A 166 3.29 11.15 10.43
CA SER A 166 4.38 10.31 10.88
C SER A 166 4.01 8.82 10.75
N VAL A 167 4.95 8.00 10.28
CA VAL A 167 4.74 6.57 10.15
C VAL A 167 4.86 5.88 11.51
N SER A 168 3.85 5.09 11.87
CA SER A 168 3.86 4.28 13.10
C SER A 168 4.92 3.17 13.02
N SER A 169 5.63 2.90 14.12
CA SER A 169 6.59 1.78 14.19
C SER A 169 5.96 0.42 13.90
N LYS A 170 4.65 0.27 14.11
CA LYS A 170 3.87 -0.94 13.77
C LYS A 170 3.87 -1.25 12.27
N LEU A 171 4.03 -0.25 11.41
CA LEU A 171 4.13 -0.40 9.96
C LEU A 171 5.49 -0.95 9.50
N TYR A 172 6.48 -1.08 10.37
CA TYR A 172 7.71 -1.81 10.04
C TYR A 172 7.62 -3.30 10.42
N TYR A 173 6.64 -3.68 11.25
CA TYR A 173 6.47 -5.05 11.78
C TYR A 173 5.01 -5.53 11.80
N PRO A 174 4.23 -5.41 10.71
CA PRO A 174 2.80 -5.69 10.72
C PRO A 174 2.46 -7.15 11.03
N PHE A 175 3.33 -8.09 10.67
CA PHE A 175 3.16 -9.51 10.93
C PHE A 175 3.33 -9.87 12.42
N GLN A 176 4.02 -9.03 13.20
CA GLN A 176 4.17 -9.21 14.65
C GLN A 176 2.99 -8.61 15.45
N VAL A 177 2.17 -7.75 14.83
CA VAL A 177 1.03 -7.09 15.48
C VAL A 177 -0.05 -8.12 15.85
N GLY A 178 -0.35 -8.29 17.14
CA GLY A 178 -1.35 -9.25 17.63
C GLY A 178 -0.84 -10.68 17.84
N ALA A 179 0.46 -10.95 17.67
CA ALA A 179 1.05 -12.21 18.12
C ALA A 179 1.14 -12.19 19.66
N ASN A 180 0.32 -12.99 20.34
CA ASN A 180 0.45 -13.18 21.79
C ASN A 180 1.85 -13.74 22.08
N ARG A 181 2.61 -13.04 22.93
CA ARG A 181 3.90 -13.53 23.45
C ARG A 181 3.60 -14.81 24.25
N VAL A 182 3.84 -15.97 23.67
CA VAL A 182 3.84 -17.22 24.43
C VAL A 182 5.02 -17.14 25.40
N LYS A 183 4.74 -16.84 26.68
CA LYS A 183 5.74 -17.00 27.74
C LYS A 183 6.10 -18.49 27.76
N ARG A 184 7.30 -18.84 27.27
CA ARG A 184 7.88 -20.16 27.48
C ARG A 184 7.91 -20.42 29.00
N ARG A 185 7.02 -21.28 29.49
CA ARG A 185 7.13 -21.83 30.85
C ARG A 185 8.38 -22.70 30.87
N ASN A 186 9.42 -22.26 31.56
CA ASN A 186 10.57 -23.11 31.89
C ASN A 186 10.09 -24.22 32.85
N SER A 187 9.89 -25.43 32.33
CA SER A 187 9.73 -26.63 33.15
C SER A 187 11.10 -27.07 33.69
N ARG A 188 11.58 -26.42 34.75
CA ARG A 188 12.55 -27.03 35.68
C ARG A 188 11.77 -27.78 36.74
N THR A 189 11.32 -28.99 36.40
CA THR A 189 10.80 -29.94 37.38
C THR A 189 11.97 -30.48 38.18
N LYS A 190 11.92 -30.23 39.50
CA LYS A 190 12.85 -30.69 40.52
C LYS A 190 13.01 -32.21 40.47
N ARG A 191 14.23 -32.70 40.19
CA ARG A 191 14.68 -33.99 40.73
C ARG A 191 14.87 -33.82 42.24
N LYS A 192 13.86 -34.18 43.03
CA LYS A 192 14.07 -34.51 44.45
C LYS A 192 14.63 -35.93 44.49
N ARG A 193 15.87 -36.05 44.97
CA ARG A 193 16.39 -37.28 45.55
C ARG A 193 15.58 -37.56 46.81
N ASN A 194 15.15 -38.80 46.97
CA ASN A 194 15.16 -39.57 48.21
C ASN A 194 15.23 -41.04 47.78
#